data_AF-A0A3M5F018-F1
#
_entry.id   AF-A0A3M5F018-F1
#
_cell.length_a   1.000
_cell.length_b   1.000
_cell.length_c   1.000
_cell.angle_alpha   90.00
_cell.angle_beta   90.00
_cell.angle_gamma   90.00
#
_symmetry.space_group_name_H-M   'P 1'
#
loop_
_entity.id
_entity.type
_entity.pdbx_description
1 polymer ?
#
loop_
_entity_poly.entity_id
_entity_poly.type
_entity_poly.pdbx_seq_one_letter_code
_entity_poly.pdbx_strand_id
1 'polypeptide(L)'
;MTTKKNPQTLAQYESAIKTHMASTSTAQQGTYGFVKDSKVFFNSNTNNAVVLDASGNFVTGFKLSPGTQQFDNFIKNGVLR
;
A
#
# COMPACT_ATOMS: atom_id res chain seq x y z
N MET A 1 -23.02 -0.20 2.74
CA MET A 1 -21.83 -0.65 1.98
C MET A 1 -22.17 -1.93 1.26
N THR A 2 -21.77 -2.10 0.00
CA THR A 2 -21.95 -3.37 -0.74
C THR A 2 -20.62 -4.13 -0.76
N THR A 3 -20.68 -5.44 -0.59
CA THR A 3 -19.50 -6.33 -0.73
C THR A 3 -19.28 -6.77 -2.18
N LYS A 4 -20.13 -6.31 -3.12
CA LYS A 4 -20.08 -6.71 -4.53
C LYS A 4 -18.96 -6.00 -5.26
N LYS A 5 -18.14 -6.75 -6.00
CA LYS A 5 -17.21 -6.20 -6.99
C LYS A 5 -17.99 -5.74 -8.23
N ASN A 6 -18.15 -4.44 -8.38
CA ASN A 6 -18.79 -3.80 -9.52
C ASN A 6 -18.05 -2.49 -9.90
N PRO A 7 -18.34 -1.89 -11.06
CA PRO A 7 -17.64 -0.67 -11.52
C PRO A 7 -17.64 0.47 -10.49
N GLN A 8 -18.73 0.65 -9.75
CA GLN A 8 -18.82 1.67 -8.70
C GLN A 8 -17.83 1.39 -7.55
N THR A 9 -17.77 0.17 -7.03
CA THR A 9 -16.82 -0.18 -5.96
C THR A 9 -15.36 -0.15 -6.41
N LEU A 10 -15.10 -0.43 -7.69
CA LEU A 10 -13.76 -0.30 -8.27
C LEU A 10 -13.34 1.17 -8.36
N ALA A 11 -14.24 2.06 -8.78
CA ALA A 11 -13.99 3.51 -8.79
C ALA A 11 -13.74 4.05 -7.37
N GLN A 12 -14.46 3.54 -6.36
CA GLN A 12 -14.22 3.89 -4.96
C GLN A 12 -12.83 3.41 -4.48
N TYR A 13 -12.43 2.20 -4.86
CA TYR A 13 -11.12 1.67 -4.52
C TYR A 13 -9.99 2.47 -5.19
N GLU A 14 -10.15 2.82 -6.47
CA GLU A 14 -9.21 3.67 -7.20
C GLU A 14 -9.07 5.06 -6.54
N SER A 15 -10.21 5.69 -6.19
CA SER A 15 -10.22 6.98 -5.50
C SER A 15 -9.56 6.91 -4.13
N ALA A 16 -9.73 5.81 -3.40
CA ALA A 16 -9.07 5.58 -2.12
C ALA A 16 -7.54 5.45 -2.28
N ILE A 17 -7.07 4.72 -3.31
CA ILE A 17 -5.64 4.62 -3.62
C ILE A 17 -5.08 6.00 -4.01
N LYS A 18 -5.76 6.76 -4.86
CA LYS A 18 -5.34 8.12 -5.23
C LYS A 18 -5.25 9.05 -4.02
N THR A 19 -6.24 9.00 -3.13
CA THR A 19 -6.24 9.76 -1.87
C THR A 19 -5.08 9.34 -0.97
N HIS A 20 -4.81 8.04 -0.86
CA HIS A 20 -3.64 7.53 -0.13
C HIS A 20 -2.34 8.09 -0.72
N MET A 21 -2.15 8.02 -2.03
CA MET A 21 -0.94 8.50 -2.70
C MET A 21 -0.78 10.03 -2.62
N ALA A 22 -1.87 10.79 -2.55
CA ALA A 22 -1.85 12.25 -2.40
C ALA A 22 -1.66 12.74 -0.95
N SER A 23 -1.73 11.83 0.02
CA SER A 23 -1.58 12.20 1.44
C SER A 23 -0.13 12.56 1.75
N THR A 24 0.08 13.66 2.47
CA THR A 24 1.40 14.11 2.93
C THR A 24 2.07 13.15 3.92
N SER A 25 1.28 12.29 4.56
CA SER A 25 1.78 11.26 5.47
C SER A 25 2.08 9.94 4.78
N THR A 26 1.84 9.86 3.47
CA THR A 26 2.27 8.74 2.65
C THR A 26 3.68 8.99 2.15
N ALA A 27 4.61 8.15 2.57
CA ALA A 27 6.00 8.21 2.15
C ALA A 27 6.38 6.92 1.43
N GLN A 28 7.28 7.02 0.46
CA GLN A 28 7.93 5.83 -0.10
C GLN A 28 8.81 5.22 1.00
N GLN A 29 8.49 4.00 1.39
CA GLN A 29 9.17 3.27 2.44
C GLN A 29 9.38 1.83 1.99
N GLY A 30 10.61 1.53 1.58
CA GLY A 30 11.00 0.17 1.29
C GLY A 30 10.53 -0.38 -0.07
N THR A 31 10.66 -1.69 -0.20
CA THR A 31 10.37 -2.45 -1.43
C THR A 31 9.55 -3.70 -1.12
N TYR A 32 8.87 -4.22 -2.13
CA TYR A 32 8.11 -5.46 -2.02
C TYR A 32 8.98 -6.63 -2.50
N GLY A 33 9.28 -7.57 -1.60
CA GLY A 33 10.26 -8.63 -1.85
C GLY A 33 9.91 -9.59 -2.99
N PHE A 34 8.65 -9.59 -3.45
CA PHE A 34 8.17 -10.43 -4.55
C PHE A 34 8.19 -9.73 -5.91
N VAL A 35 8.38 -8.41 -5.95
CA VAL A 35 8.40 -7.64 -7.20
C VAL A 35 9.68 -6.83 -7.24
N LYS A 36 10.55 -7.17 -8.20
CA LYS A 36 11.83 -6.49 -8.39
C LYS A 36 11.60 -5.00 -8.67
N ASP A 37 12.44 -4.16 -8.06
CA ASP A 37 12.43 -2.70 -8.23
C ASP A 37 11.08 -2.04 -7.89
N SER A 38 10.26 -2.72 -7.09
CA SER A 38 9.00 -2.20 -6.57
C SER A 38 9.22 -1.16 -5.48
N LYS A 39 8.27 -0.24 -5.38
CA LYS A 39 8.25 0.83 -4.39
C LYS A 39 7.02 0.66 -3.53
N VAL A 40 7.21 0.63 -2.21
CA VAL A 40 6.09 0.59 -1.26
C VAL A 40 5.86 2.00 -0.72
N PHE A 41 4.62 2.44 -0.72
CA PHE A 41 4.15 3.73 -0.22
C PHE A 41 3.31 3.50 1.02
N PHE A 42 3.89 3.81 2.18
CA PHE A 42 3.28 3.58 3.47
C PHE A 42 2.75 4.88 4.08
N ASN A 43 1.55 4.82 4.66
CA ASN A 43 0.96 5.93 5.38
C ASN A 43 0.89 5.61 6.87
N SER A 44 1.60 6.40 7.69
CA SER A 44 1.70 6.18 9.14
C SER A 44 0.40 6.44 9.91
N ASN A 45 -0.54 7.23 9.37
CA ASN A 45 -1.82 7.47 10.05
C ASN A 45 -2.79 6.31 9.87
N THR A 46 -2.86 5.74 8.67
CA THR A 46 -3.82 4.68 8.35
C THR A 46 -3.22 3.29 8.47
N ASN A 47 -1.89 3.19 8.52
CA ASN A 47 -1.09 1.98 8.38
C ASN A 47 -1.32 1.24 7.05
N ASN A 48 -1.79 1.96 6.02
CA ASN A 48 -1.94 1.38 4.69
C ASN A 48 -0.60 1.40 3.95
N ALA A 49 -0.37 0.35 3.18
CA ALA A 49 0.75 0.21 2.26
C ALA A 49 0.20 0.02 0.84
N VAL A 50 0.72 0.79 -0.11
CA VAL A 50 0.44 0.64 -1.55
C VAL A 50 1.75 0.30 -2.25
N VAL A 51 1.74 -0.75 -3.05
CA VAL A 51 2.91 -1.24 -3.79
C VAL A 51 2.75 -0.86 -5.24
N LEU A 52 3.76 -0.17 -5.77
CA LEU A 52 3.91 0.13 -7.19
C LEU A 52 5.09 -0.66 -7.76
N ASP A 53 5.00 -1.07 -9.03
CA ASP A 53 6.14 -1.61 -9.75
C ASP A 53 7.14 -0.51 -10.15
N ALA A 54 8.23 -0.90 -10.81
CA ALA A 54 9.26 0.02 -11.28
C ALA A 54 8.75 1.08 -12.27
N SER A 55 7.67 0.77 -13.01
CA SER A 55 7.03 1.66 -13.98
C SER A 55 5.97 2.56 -13.36
N GLY A 56 5.68 2.39 -12.06
CA GLY A 56 4.65 3.13 -11.35
C GLY A 56 3.24 2.53 -11.46
N ASN A 57 3.08 1.30 -11.96
CA ASN A 57 1.79 0.63 -12.00
C ASN A 57 1.41 0.10 -10.62
N PHE A 58 0.14 0.22 -10.28
CA PHE A 58 -0.40 -0.37 -9.06
C PHE A 58 -0.32 -1.90 -9.11
N VAL A 59 0.37 -2.49 -8.13
CA VAL A 59 0.47 -3.95 -7.98
C VAL A 59 -0.53 -4.44 -6.94
N THR A 60 -0.45 -3.88 -5.73
CA THR A 60 -1.30 -4.30 -4.59
C THR A 60 -1.34 -3.23 -3.52
N GLY A 61 -2.33 -3.29 -2.63
CA GLY A 61 -2.39 -2.43 -1.45
C GLY A 61 -3.21 -3.07 -0.34
N PHE A 62 -2.73 -2.93 0.89
CA PHE A 62 -3.33 -3.54 2.07
C PHE A 62 -2.96 -2.75 3.32
N LYS A 63 -3.69 -3.00 4.40
CA LYS A 63 -3.42 -2.42 5.71
C LYS A 63 -2.47 -3.31 6.49
N LEU A 64 -1.37 -2.74 6.96
CA LEU A 64 -0.49 -3.41 7.91
C LEU A 64 -1.08 -3.26 9.33
N SER A 65 -1.10 -4.37 10.06
CA SER A 65 -1.56 -4.39 11.44
C SER A 65 -0.37 -4.18 12.39
N PRO A 66 -0.35 -3.09 13.19
CA PRO A 66 0.69 -2.87 14.19
C PRO A 66 0.79 -4.05 15.15
N GLY A 67 2.01 -4.38 15.59
CA GLY A 67 2.27 -5.53 16.47
C GLY A 67 2.30 -6.88 15.77
N THR A 68 2.16 -6.92 14.45
CA THR A 68 2.47 -8.12 13.66
C THR A 68 3.94 -8.14 13.26
N GLN A 69 4.52 -9.34 13.16
CA GLN A 69 5.90 -9.50 12.71
C GLN A 69 6.13 -8.91 11.30
N GLN A 70 5.11 -8.92 10.43
CA GLN A 70 5.19 -8.28 9.12
C GLN A 70 5.32 -6.75 9.25
N PHE A 71 4.52 -6.10 10.09
CA PHE A 71 4.62 -4.66 10.33
C PHE A 71 6.00 -4.30 10.88
N ASP A 72 6.46 -5.00 11.93
CA ASP A 72 7.74 -4.69 12.57
C ASP A 72 8.91 -4.89 11.61
N ASN A 73 8.89 -5.96 10.80
CA ASN A 73 9.90 -6.19 9.77
C ASN A 73 9.87 -5.13 8.67
N PHE A 74 8.68 -4.71 8.24
CA PHE A 74 8.56 -3.68 7.22
C PHE A 74 9.05 -2.32 7.73
N ILE A 75 8.69 -1.93 8.96
CA ILE A 75 9.13 -0.67 9.56
C ILE A 75 10.64 -0.68 9.83
N LYS A 76 11.21 -1.80 10.31
CA LYS A 76 12.65 -1.90 10.62
C LYS A 76 13.53 -2.11 9.39
N ASN A 77 13.15 -3.02 8.51
CA ASN A 77 14.01 -3.47 7.40
C ASN A 77 13.62 -2.85 6.06
N GLY A 78 12.46 -2.20 5.96
CA GLY A 78 11.98 -1.63 4.70
C GLY A 78 11.69 -2.69 3.63
N VAL A 79 11.46 -3.94 4.03
CA VAL A 79 11.15 -5.03 3.10
C VAL A 79 9.84 -5.66 3.51
N LEU A 80 8.88 -5.63 2.60
CA LEU A 80 7.57 -6.21 2.81
C LEU A 80 7.53 -7.62 2.20
N ARG A 81 7.34 -8.63 3.07
CA ARG A 81 7.30 -10.06 2.77
C ARG A 81 6.13 -10.75 3.46
#